data_AF-A0A7V9GT95-F1
#
_entry.id   AF-A0A7V9GT95-F1
#
_cell.length_a   1.000
_cell.length_b   1.000
_cell.length_c   1.000
_cell.angle_alpha   90.00
_cell.angle_beta   90.00
_cell.angle_gamma   90.00
#
_symmetry.space_group_name_H-M   'P 1'
#
loop_
_entity.id
_entity.type
_entity.pdbx_description
1 polymer ?
#
loop_
_entity_poly.entity_id
_entity_poly.type
_entity_poly.pdbx_seq_one_letter_code
_entity_poly.pdbx_strand_id
1 'polypeptide(L)' 'MSILELLMSQRRWGRTRSRRILLGLGIPENKRIGTLTDRQRAALAAVLEPQHSTPMQSMPAPRVSGELVYAS' A
#
# COMPACT_ATOMS: atom_id res chain seq x y z
N MET A 1 15.24 15.64 3.98
CA MET A 1 13.89 15.40 3.48
C MET A 1 12.94 15.14 4.65
N SER A 2 11.91 15.98 4.79
CA SER A 2 10.84 15.76 5.76
C SER A 2 9.81 14.75 5.22
N ILE A 3 9.06 14.09 6.11
CA ILE A 3 7.98 13.20 5.70
C ILE A 3 6.86 13.97 4.96
N LEU A 4 6.61 15.22 5.34
CA LEU A 4 5.63 16.07 4.68
C LEU A 4 6.00 16.34 3.21
N GLU A 5 7.25 16.69 2.92
CA GLU A 5 7.74 16.90 1.54
C GLU A 5 7.64 15.62 0.70
N LEU A 6 7.96 14.46 1.28
CA LEU A 6 7.81 13.18 0.60
C LEU A 6 6.35 12.93 0.24
N LEU A 7 5.43 13.12 1.18
CA LEU A 7 4.00 12.93 0.96
C LEU A 7 3.45 13.92 -0.07
N MET A 8 3.88 15.19 -0.05
CA MET A 8 3.48 16.17 -1.06
C MET A 8 4.02 15.86 -2.46
N SER A 9 5.10 15.10 -2.57
CA SER A 9 5.65 14.63 -3.84
C SER A 9 4.91 13.41 -4.43
N GLN A 10 3.94 12.82 -3.71
CA GLN A 10 3.17 11.65 -4.18
C GLN A 10 1.92 12.07 -4.98
N ARG A 11 1.62 11.32 -6.05
CA ARG A 11 0.46 11.59 -6.92
C ARG A 11 -0.84 11.44 -6.13
N ARG A 12 -1.68 12.49 -6.10
CA ARG A 12 -2.98 12.56 -5.37
C ARG A 12 -2.89 12.74 -3.85
N TRP A 13 -1.71 13.12 -3.33
CA TRP A 13 -1.50 13.43 -1.91
C TRP A 13 -1.41 14.94 -1.71
N GLY A 14 -2.51 15.56 -1.28
CA GLY A 14 -2.57 16.98 -0.94
C GLY A 14 -2.28 17.26 0.53
N ARG A 15 -1.95 18.52 0.87
CA ARG A 15 -1.64 18.99 2.24
C ARG A 15 -2.62 18.47 3.30
N THR A 16 -3.92 18.54 3.03
CA THR A 16 -4.97 18.11 3.97
C THR A 16 -4.93 16.61 4.28
N ARG A 17 -4.63 15.77 3.28
CA ARG A 17 -4.57 14.31 3.43
C ARG A 17 -3.32 13.91 4.20
N SER A 18 -2.18 14.49 3.85
CA SER A 18 -0.91 14.31 4.56
C SER A 18 -1.05 14.67 6.04
N ARG A 19 -1.68 15.82 6.33
CA ARG A 19 -1.89 16.27 7.71
C ARG A 19 -2.78 15.33 8.51
N ARG A 20 -3.90 14.87 7.96
CA ARG A 20 -4.79 13.91 8.63
C ARG A 20 -4.07 12.61 9.00
N ILE A 21 -3.27 12.06 8.08
CA ILE A 21 -2.54 10.81 8.32
C ILE A 21 -1.46 11.00 9.38
N LEU A 22 -0.68 12.07 9.27
CA LEU A 22 0.38 12.38 10.23
C LEU A 22 -0.18 12.63 11.63
N LEU A 23 -1.30 13.35 11.74
CA LEU A 23 -2.00 13.54 13.01
C LEU A 23 -2.52 12.21 13.57
N GLY A 24 -3.13 11.35 12.74
CA GLY A 24 -3.63 10.04 13.18
C GLY A 24 -2.53 9.08 13.64
N LEU A 25 -1.29 9.24 13.12
CA LEU A 25 -0.13 8.44 13.50
C LEU A 25 0.74 9.08 14.60
N GLY A 26 0.37 10.28 15.08
CA GLY A 26 1.18 11.05 16.04
C GLY A 26 2.58 11.41 15.50
N ILE A 27 2.72 11.56 14.19
CA ILE A 27 3.98 11.89 13.53
C ILE A 27 4.04 13.40 13.30
N PRO A 28 5.05 14.11 13.82
CA PRO A 28 5.22 15.52 13.51
C PRO A 28 5.57 15.70 12.03
N GLU A 29 4.97 16.73 11.41
CA GLU A 29 5.12 17.05 9.98
C GLU A 29 6.59 17.25 9.55
N ASN A 30 7.39 17.77 10.48
CA ASN A 30 8.81 18.08 10.28
C ASN A 30 9.72 16.86 10.49
N LYS A 31 9.16 15.70 10.86
CA LYS A 31 9.94 14.50 11.16
C LYS A 31 10.65 14.01 9.90
N ARG A 32 11.92 13.63 10.06
CA ARG A 32 12.74 13.09 8.96
C ARG A 32 12.36 11.62 8.75
N ILE A 33 12.38 11.18 7.50
CA ILE A 33 12.06 9.78 7.14
C ILE A 33 12.96 8.80 7.91
N GLY A 34 14.23 9.15 8.11
CA GLY A 34 15.21 8.32 8.82
C GLY A 34 14.99 8.20 10.34
N THR A 35 14.05 8.94 10.94
CA THR A 35 13.74 8.83 12.38
C THR A 35 12.36 8.22 12.65
N LEU A 36 11.68 7.76 11.59
CA LEU A 36 10.42 7.04 11.70
C LEU A 36 10.67 5.65 12.27
N THR A 37 9.84 5.25 13.23
CA THR A 37 9.85 3.87 13.74
C THR A 37 9.26 2.93 12.70
N ASP A 38 9.60 1.64 12.76
CA ASP A 38 9.07 0.67 11.79
C ASP A 38 7.55 0.61 11.78
N ARG A 39 6.91 0.79 12.95
CA ARG A 39 5.45 0.91 13.07
C ARG A 39 4.90 2.10 12.28
N GLN A 40 5.54 3.26 12.37
CA GLN A 40 5.17 4.47 11.62
C GLN A 40 5.37 4.27 10.12
N ARG A 41 6.47 3.62 9.71
CA ARG A 41 6.77 3.31 8.31
C ARG A 41 5.75 2.33 7.72
N ALA A 42 5.41 1.27 8.44
CA ALA A 42 4.40 0.29 8.01
C ALA A 42 3.02 0.93 7.86
N ALA A 43 2.61 1.79 8.80
CA ALA A 43 1.33 2.49 8.71
C ALA A 43 1.31 3.50 7.55
N LEU A 44 2.40 4.26 7.33
CA LEU A 44 2.53 5.14 6.17
C LEU A 44 2.50 4.35 4.86
N ALA A 45 3.19 3.21 4.80
CA ALA A 45 3.20 2.33 3.64
C ALA A 45 1.81 1.77 3.34
N ALA A 46 1.03 1.36 4.33
CA ALA A 46 -0.34 0.89 4.15
C ALA A 46 -1.28 1.97 3.58
N VAL A 47 -1.03 3.25 3.89
CA VAL A 47 -1.83 4.35 3.33
C VAL A 47 -1.33 4.78 1.94
N LEU A 48 -0.01 4.73 1.73
CA LEU A 48 0.67 5.00 0.45
C LEU A 48 0.51 3.87 -0.56
N GLU A 49 0.21 2.66 -0.09
CA GLU A 49 -0.08 1.53 -0.94
C GLU A 49 -1.13 2.00 -1.95
N PRO A 50 -0.80 1.93 -3.26
CA PRO A 50 -1.76 2.32 -4.25
C PRO A 50 -3.00 1.50 -3.95
N GLN A 51 -4.17 2.13 -3.99
CA GLN A 51 -5.35 1.40 -4.38
C GLN A 51 -5.03 0.93 -5.80
N HIS A 52 -4.26 -0.15 -5.93
CA HIS A 52 -4.33 -1.06 -7.03
C HIS A 52 -5.82 -1.29 -7.08
N SER A 53 -6.44 -0.66 -8.08
CA SER A 53 -7.60 -1.18 -8.76
C SER A 53 -7.54 -2.67 -8.54
N THR A 54 -8.46 -3.20 -7.75
CA THR A 54 -8.65 -4.63 -7.59
C THR A 54 -8.33 -5.23 -8.95
N PRO A 55 -7.25 -6.00 -9.14
CA PRO A 55 -7.23 -6.87 -10.29
C PRO A 55 -8.32 -7.86 -9.93
N MET A 56 -9.54 -7.48 -10.34
CA MET A 56 -10.68 -8.33 -10.43
C MET A 56 -10.15 -9.62 -11.03
N GLN A 57 -10.19 -10.69 -10.23
CA GLN A 57 -10.15 -12.06 -10.72
C GLN A 57 -8.95 -12.41 -11.61
N SER A 58 -7.80 -12.70 -11.01
CA SER A 58 -7.07 -13.89 -11.45
C SER A 58 -7.85 -15.11 -10.97
N MET A 59 -8.98 -15.39 -11.62
CA MET A 59 -9.70 -16.65 -11.46
C MET A 59 -8.82 -17.72 -12.11
N PRO A 60 -8.24 -18.68 -11.36
CA PRO A 60 -7.48 -19.74 -12.00
C PRO A 60 -8.46 -20.59 -12.81
N ALA A 61 -8.27 -20.62 -14.12
CA ALA A 61 -9.01 -21.49 -15.02
C ALA A 61 -8.99 -22.93 -14.45
N PRO A 62 -10.14 -23.65 -14.44
CA PRO A 62 -10.12 -25.05 -14.10
C PRO A 62 -9.26 -25.77 -15.14
N ARG A 63 -8.09 -26.24 -14.70
CA ARG A 63 -7.32 -27.24 -15.44
C ARG A 63 -8.18 -28.50 -15.48
N VAL A 64 -8.91 -28.70 -16.57
CA VAL A 64 -9.28 -30.06 -17.00
C VAL A 64 -7.99 -30.73 -17.46
N SER A 65 -7.25 -31.22 -16.47
CA SER A 65 -6.21 -32.21 -16.68
C SER A 65 -6.89 -33.42 -17.32
N GLY A 66 -6.40 -33.81 -18.49
CA GLY A 66 -6.74 -35.09 -19.07
C GLY A 66 -6.35 -36.20 -18.08
N GLU A 67 -7.35 -36.85 -17.53
CA GLU A 67 -7.24 -38.24 -17.07
C GLU A 67 -7.92 -39.11 -18.11
N LEU A 68 -7.27 -39.20 -19.28
CA LEU A 68 -7.28 -40.47 -20.00
C LEU A 68 -6.38 -41.38 -19.19
N VAL A 69 -6.93 -42.43 -18.58
CA VAL A 69 -6.39 -43.81 -18.62
C VAL A 69 -7.06 -44.69 -17.55
N TYR A 70 -7.75 -45.72 -18.06
CA TYR A 70 -7.97 -47.08 -17.50
C TYR A 70 -9.18 -47.41 -16.61
N ALA A 71 -9.74 -48.59 -16.92
CA ALA A 71 -10.84 -49.35 -16.28
C ALA A 71 -12.27 -48.92 -16.70
N SER A 72 -13.09 -49.72 -17.39
CA SER A 72 -13.09 -51.18 -17.64
C SER A 72 -13.84 -51.48 -18.94
#